data_AF-A0A644YQP8-F1
#
_entry.id   AF-A0A644YQP8-F1
#
_cell.length_a   1.000
_cell.length_b   1.000
_cell.length_c   1.000
_cell.angle_alpha   90.00
_cell.angle_beta   90.00
_cell.angle_gamma   90.00
#
_symmetry.space_group_name_H-M   'P 1'
#
loop_
_entity.id
_entity.type
_entity.pdbx_description
1 polymer ?
#
loop_
_entity_poly.entity_id
_entity_poly.type
_entity_poly.pdbx_seq_one_letter_code
_entity_poly.pdbx_strand_id
1 'polypeptide(L)'
;MMETRQSGLSLLLALKETLKREKQALMANDSIAFENIVTAKQDFLSRLEEASFEGCSRVAIEQEVLEIKELQECNVLLTKQAISYHDSILDALTDGMEKSSRTYSKKGQLSPSKMAGLFNQSV
;
A
#
# COMPACT_ATOMS: atom_id res chain seq x y z
N MET A 1 -19.85 26.19 -26.29
CA MET A 1 -20.10 25.23 -25.20
C MET A 1 -18.92 25.32 -24.25
N MET A 2 -19.09 25.90 -23.08
CA MET A 2 -18.05 25.90 -22.04
C MET A 2 -18.15 24.56 -21.32
N GLU A 3 -17.24 23.64 -21.62
CA GLU A 3 -17.06 22.45 -20.82
C GLU A 3 -16.82 22.90 -19.37
N THR A 4 -17.60 22.37 -18.44
CA THR A 4 -17.38 22.55 -17.00
C THR A 4 -16.07 21.87 -16.62
N ARG A 5 -14.95 22.52 -16.93
CA ARG A 5 -13.62 22.09 -16.51
C ARG A 5 -13.64 22.02 -14.99
N GLN A 6 -13.42 20.83 -14.44
CA GLN A 6 -13.28 20.67 -13.00
C GLN A 6 -12.05 21.47 -12.56
N SER A 7 -12.23 22.38 -11.60
CA SER A 7 -11.12 23.19 -11.07
C SER A 7 -10.04 22.27 -10.53
N GLY A 8 -8.83 22.36 -11.06
CA GLY A 8 -7.71 21.51 -10.64
C GLY A 8 -7.40 21.63 -9.15
N LEU A 9 -7.63 22.81 -8.55
CA LEU A 9 -7.47 23.00 -7.11
C LEU A 9 -8.46 22.17 -6.28
N SER A 10 -9.72 22.06 -6.72
CA SER A 10 -10.70 21.22 -6.01
C SER A 10 -10.38 19.74 -6.15
N LEU A 11 -9.78 19.34 -7.28
CA LEU A 11 -9.28 17.99 -7.50
C LEU A 11 -8.10 17.66 -6.57
N LEU A 12 -7.15 18.58 -6.39
CA LEU A 12 -6.04 18.43 -5.44
C LEU A 12 -6.56 18.30 -4.00
N LEU A 13 -7.52 19.12 -3.58
CA LEU A 13 -8.13 19.02 -2.26
C LEU A 13 -8.82 17.66 -2.03
N ALA A 14 -9.54 17.16 -3.04
CA ALA A 14 -10.18 15.85 -2.98
C ALA A 14 -9.17 14.70 -2.96
N LEU A 15 -8.05 14.82 -3.69
CA LEU A 15 -6.94 13.87 -3.62
C LEU A 15 -6.31 13.88 -2.23
N LYS A 16 -6.01 15.07 -1.68
CA LYS A 16 -5.47 15.23 -0.33
C LYS A 16 -6.33 14.53 0.72
N GLU A 17 -7.65 14.72 0.66
CA GLU A 17 -8.58 14.07 1.59
C GLU A 17 -8.59 12.55 1.41
N THR A 18 -8.49 12.07 0.17
CA THR A 18 -8.35 10.64 -0.11
C THR A 18 -7.07 10.04 0.48
N LEU A 19 -5.95 10.77 0.43
CA LEU A 19 -4.69 10.34 1.03
C LEU A 19 -4.70 10.38 2.56
N LYS A 20 -5.43 11.32 3.18
CA LYS A 20 -5.67 11.31 4.62
C LYS A 20 -6.48 10.08 5.03
N ARG A 21 -7.52 9.71 4.27
CA ARG A 21 -8.28 8.47 4.50
C ARG A 21 -7.40 7.23 4.32
N GLU A 22 -6.51 7.23 3.33
CA GLU A 22 -5.54 6.13 3.13
C GLU A 22 -4.65 5.96 4.36
N LYS A 23 -4.10 7.05 4.89
CA LYS A 23 -3.30 7.03 6.11
C LYS A 23 -4.06 6.39 7.27
N GLN A 24 -5.33 6.76 7.46
CA GLN A 24 -6.17 6.19 8.53
C GLN A 24 -6.42 4.70 8.31
N ALA A 25 -6.73 4.28 7.08
CA ALA A 25 -6.92 2.87 6.74
C ALA A 25 -5.64 2.04 6.99
N LEU A 26 -4.47 2.56 6.60
CA LEU A 26 -3.18 1.92 6.85
C LEU A 26 -2.87 1.80 8.35
N MET A 27 -3.14 2.86 9.13
CA MET A 27 -2.95 2.83 10.59
C MET A 27 -3.92 1.87 11.29
N ALA A 28 -5.14 1.72 10.78
CA ALA A 28 -6.15 0.78 11.28
C ALA A 28 -5.96 -0.65 10.75
N ASN A 29 -5.04 -0.86 9.80
CA ASN A 29 -4.87 -2.10 9.06
C ASN A 29 -6.16 -2.59 8.37
N ASP A 30 -6.97 -1.63 7.89
CA ASP A 30 -8.24 -1.89 7.20
C ASP A 30 -7.99 -2.11 5.71
N SER A 31 -7.84 -3.38 5.34
CA SER A 31 -7.55 -3.80 3.97
C SER A 31 -8.67 -3.46 2.99
N ILE A 32 -9.94 -3.49 3.42
CA ILE A 32 -11.10 -3.23 2.55
C ILE A 32 -11.16 -1.73 2.21
N ALA A 33 -11.00 -0.87 3.22
CA ALA A 33 -10.93 0.56 3.00
C ALA A 33 -9.72 0.92 2.14
N PHE A 34 -8.56 0.31 2.40
CA PHE A 34 -7.34 0.55 1.64
C PHE A 34 -7.49 0.21 0.15
N GLU A 35 -8.05 -0.96 -0.18
CA GLU A 35 -8.25 -1.40 -1.56
C GLU A 35 -9.16 -0.41 -2.34
N ASN A 36 -10.29 -0.04 -1.74
CA ASN A 36 -11.20 0.96 -2.33
C ASN A 36 -10.51 2.31 -2.58
N ILE A 37 -9.62 2.73 -1.67
CA ILE A 37 -8.87 3.98 -1.81
C ILE A 37 -7.83 3.88 -2.93
N VAL A 38 -7.14 2.75 -3.08
CA VAL A 38 -6.20 2.53 -4.18
C VAL A 38 -6.89 2.63 -5.53
N THR A 39 -8.08 2.02 -5.69
CA THR A 39 -8.89 2.15 -6.91
C THR A 39 -9.26 3.61 -7.17
N ALA A 40 -9.78 4.31 -6.15
CA ALA A 40 -10.15 5.72 -6.30
C ALA A 40 -8.96 6.61 -6.70
N LYS A 41 -7.74 6.30 -6.22
CA LYS A 41 -6.52 7.04 -6.62
C LYS A 41 -6.17 6.89 -8.10
N GLN A 42 -6.48 5.76 -8.73
CA GLN A 42 -6.24 5.58 -10.16
C GLN A 42 -7.11 6.55 -10.97
N ASP A 43 -8.38 6.73 -10.59
CA ASP A 43 -9.29 7.67 -11.25
C ASP A 43 -8.82 9.13 -11.15
N PHE A 44 -8.12 9.49 -10.06
CA PHE A 44 -7.55 10.83 -9.91
C PHE A 44 -6.42 11.12 -10.91
N LEU A 45 -5.66 10.12 -11.35
CA LEU A 45 -4.57 10.33 -12.33
C LEU A 45 -5.14 10.78 -13.67
N SER A 46 -6.15 10.08 -14.19
CA SER A 46 -6.82 10.44 -15.44
C SER A 46 -7.47 11.83 -15.35
N ARG A 47 -8.08 12.14 -14.20
CA ARG A 47 -8.73 13.45 -13.99
C ARG A 47 -7.75 14.60 -13.83
N LEU A 48 -6.54 14.34 -13.33
CA LEU A 48 -5.48 15.36 -13.20
C LEU A 48 -4.90 15.75 -14.56
N GLU A 49 -4.81 14.81 -15.51
CA GLU A 49 -4.35 15.10 -16.87
C GLU A 49 -5.28 16.08 -17.61
N GLU A 50 -6.58 15.98 -17.35
CA GLU A 50 -7.62 16.83 -17.97
C GLU A 50 -7.96 18.09 -17.14
N ALA A 51 -7.40 18.22 -15.94
CA ALA A 51 -7.73 19.30 -15.02
C ALA A 51 -7.19 20.65 -15.50
N SER A 52 -8.02 21.69 -15.40
CA SER A 52 -7.58 23.06 -15.62
C SER A 52 -7.26 23.76 -14.31
N PHE A 53 -6.09 24.39 -14.27
CA PHE A 53 -5.62 25.23 -13.18
C PHE A 53 -5.73 26.73 -13.53
N GLU A 54 -6.39 27.08 -14.63
CA GLU A 54 -6.63 28.47 -15.01
C GLU A 54 -7.40 29.21 -13.91
N GLY A 55 -6.94 30.42 -13.58
CA GLY A 55 -7.54 31.24 -12.52
C GLY A 55 -7.26 30.79 -11.10
N CYS A 56 -6.52 29.70 -10.89
CA CYS A 56 -6.12 29.25 -9.55
C CYS A 56 -4.85 29.98 -9.08
N SER A 57 -4.77 30.26 -7.78
CA SER A 57 -3.56 30.83 -7.19
C SER A 57 -2.42 29.80 -7.24
N ARG A 58 -1.30 30.18 -7.86
CA ARG A 58 -0.09 29.35 -7.90
C ARG A 58 0.37 28.93 -6.50
N VAL A 59 0.33 29.86 -5.55
CA VAL A 59 0.72 29.59 -4.14
C VAL A 59 -0.20 28.54 -3.52
N ALA A 60 -1.50 28.61 -3.79
CA ALA A 60 -2.45 27.62 -3.27
C ALA A 60 -2.20 26.24 -3.88
N ILE A 61 -1.92 26.16 -5.18
CA ILE A 61 -1.57 24.89 -5.84
C ILE A 61 -0.29 24.31 -5.25
N GLU A 62 0.76 25.12 -5.11
CA GLU A 62 2.05 24.67 -4.58
C GLU A 62 1.93 24.15 -3.14
N GLN A 63 1.13 24.82 -2.30
CA GLN A 63 0.83 24.35 -0.95
C GLN A 63 0.13 22.98 -0.96
N GLU A 64 -0.92 22.83 -1.77
CA GLU A 64 -1.66 21.57 -1.84
C GLU A 64 -0.80 20.42 -2.37
N VAL A 65 0.04 20.67 -3.39
CA VAL A 65 0.97 19.69 -3.93
C VAL A 65 2.00 19.25 -2.88
N LEU A 66 2.52 20.18 -2.07
CA LEU A 66 3.46 19.87 -1.00
C LEU A 66 2.81 18.96 0.06
N GLU A 67 1.61 19.31 0.54
CA GLU A 67 0.88 18.50 1.52
C GLU A 67 0.53 17.10 0.96
N ILE A 68 0.12 17.01 -0.31
CA ILE A 68 -0.14 15.75 -1.01
C ILE A 68 1.13 14.89 -1.05
N LYS A 69 2.28 15.49 -1.34
CA LYS A 69 3.57 14.80 -1.40
C LYS A 69 3.95 14.22 -0.04
N GLU A 70 3.86 15.03 1.02
CA GLU A 70 4.15 14.58 2.39
C GLU A 70 3.22 13.45 2.83
N LEU A 71 1.93 13.53 2.50
CA LEU A 71 0.97 12.47 2.78
C LEU A 71 1.30 11.17 2.04
N GLN A 72 1.68 11.25 0.76
CA GLN A 72 2.10 10.08 0.00
C GLN A 72 3.36 9.44 0.58
N GLU A 73 4.37 10.24 0.94
CA GLU A 73 5.60 9.75 1.57
C GLU A 73 5.30 9.02 2.89
N CYS A 74 4.39 9.58 3.70
CA CYS A 74 3.92 8.95 4.93
C CYS A 74 3.21 7.62 4.66
N ASN A 75 2.28 7.56 3.71
CA ASN A 75 1.55 6.34 3.37
C ASN A 75 2.49 5.25 2.84
N VAL A 76 3.48 5.61 2.00
CA VAL A 76 4.52 4.69 1.54
C VAL A 76 5.33 4.12 2.70
N LEU A 77 5.69 4.95 3.68
CA LEU A 77 6.41 4.50 4.86
C LEU A 77 5.58 3.50 5.69
N LEU A 78 4.30 3.80 5.92
CA LEU A 78 3.38 2.90 6.63
C LEU A 78 3.25 1.55 5.91
N THR A 79 3.07 1.56 4.59
CA THR A 79 3.00 0.34 3.79
C THR A 79 4.29 -0.47 3.88
N LYS A 80 5.46 0.17 3.77
CA LYS A 80 6.76 -0.50 3.92
C LYS A 80 6.93 -1.12 5.31
N GLN A 81 6.49 -0.42 6.35
CA GLN A 81 6.52 -0.91 7.72
C GLN A 81 5.63 -2.15 7.89
N ALA A 82 4.41 -2.13 7.33
CA ALA A 82 3.50 -3.27 7.38
C ALA A 82 4.08 -4.51 6.68
N ILE A 83 4.67 -4.33 5.49
CA ILE A 83 5.35 -5.41 4.75
C ILE A 83 6.53 -5.97 5.58
N SER A 84 7.41 -5.09 6.07
CA SER A 84 8.58 -5.51 6.86
C SER A 84 8.20 -6.28 8.12
N TYR A 85 7.11 -5.90 8.78
CA TYR A 85 6.57 -6.63 9.93
C TYR A 85 6.05 -8.01 9.53
N HIS A 86 5.34 -8.10 8.39
CA HIS A 86 4.86 -9.38 7.87
C HIS A 86 6.01 -10.33 7.53
N ASP A 87 7.05 -9.83 6.84
CA ASP A 87 8.25 -10.61 6.50
C ASP A 87 8.92 -11.15 7.78
N SER A 88 9.06 -10.31 8.80
CA SER A 88 9.63 -10.70 10.10
C SER A 88 8.84 -11.82 10.79
N ILE A 89 7.51 -11.84 10.63
CA ILE A 89 6.66 -12.93 11.16
C ILE A 89 6.93 -14.23 10.39
N LEU A 90 7.00 -14.17 9.06
CA LEU A 90 7.25 -15.34 8.22
C LEU A 90 8.63 -15.95 8.47
N ASP A 91 9.65 -15.11 8.65
CA ASP A 91 11.00 -15.53 9.02
C ASP A 91 11.00 -16.24 10.38
N ALA A 92 10.35 -15.65 11.39
CA ALA A 92 10.26 -16.24 12.73
C ALA A 92 9.50 -17.59 12.73
N LEU A 93 8.45 -17.72 11.93
CA LEU A 93 7.70 -18.96 11.78
C LEU A 93 8.57 -20.05 11.13
N THR A 94 9.27 -19.69 10.05
CA THR A 94 10.16 -20.60 9.31
C THR A 94 11.29 -21.09 10.23
N ASP A 95 11.94 -20.19 10.96
CA ASP A 95 12.98 -20.51 11.95
C ASP A 95 12.47 -21.44 13.06
N GLY A 96 11.24 -21.20 13.54
CA GLY A 96 10.59 -22.04 14.55
C GLY A 96 10.33 -23.47 14.04
N MET A 97 9.85 -23.59 12.80
CA MET A 97 9.63 -24.88 12.14
C MET A 97 10.94 -25.65 11.88
N GLU A 98 12.02 -24.97 11.48
CA GLU A 98 13.32 -25.62 11.31
C GLU A 98 13.92 -26.10 12.64
N LYS A 99 13.73 -25.35 13.73
CA LYS A 99 14.23 -25.73 15.07
C LYS A 99 13.46 -26.91 15.67
N SER A 100 12.15 -27.02 15.44
CA SER A 100 11.34 -28.17 15.89
C SER A 100 11.65 -29.45 15.11
N SER A 101 11.99 -29.34 13.81
CA SER A 101 12.51 -30.43 12.98
C SER A 101 13.84 -31.01 13.52
N ARG A 102 14.72 -30.17 14.08
CA ARG A 102 16.04 -30.59 14.60
C ARG A 102 16.00 -31.27 15.96
N THR A 103 14.91 -31.19 16.72
CA THR A 103 14.88 -31.67 18.12
C THR A 103 14.55 -33.16 18.28
N TYR A 104 14.24 -33.90 17.19
CA TYR A 104 14.00 -35.35 17.24
C TYR A 104 14.50 -36.13 16.00
N SER A 105 15.70 -35.86 15.49
CA SER A 105 16.35 -36.81 14.58
C SER A 105 17.80 -37.10 14.98
N LYS A 106 17.93 -37.87 16.07
CA LYS A 106 19.18 -38.55 16.42
C LYS A 106 19.10 -39.95 15.80
N LYS A 107 19.44 -40.03 14.50
CA LYS A 107 19.57 -41.21 13.59
C LYS A 107 18.50 -41.30 12.51
N GLY A 108 18.87 -40.91 11.29
CA GLY A 108 18.18 -41.29 10.07
C GLY A 108 18.55 -40.32 8.95
N GLN A 109 19.41 -40.77 8.02
CA GLN A 109 19.63 -40.08 6.75
C GLN A 109 18.27 -39.75 6.11
N LEU A 110 17.94 -38.47 5.97
CA LEU A 110 16.79 -38.03 5.20
C LEU A 110 17.29 -37.39 3.91
N SER A 111 17.00 -38.06 2.80
CA SER A 111 17.22 -37.62 1.44
C SER A 111 16.52 -36.28 1.15
N PRO A 112 17.08 -35.42 0.29
CA PRO A 112 16.52 -34.11 -0.05
C PRO A 112 15.36 -34.26 -1.05
N SER A 113 14.25 -34.87 -0.62
CA SER A 113 13.11 -35.15 -1.49
C SER A 113 11.78 -35.06 -0.75
N LYS A 114 11.48 -33.92 -0.10
CA LYS A 114 10.10 -33.65 0.38
C LYS A 114 9.73 -32.20 0.72
N MET A 115 10.46 -31.20 0.23
CA MET A 115 10.00 -29.78 0.31
C MET A 115 9.03 -29.39 -0.82
N ALA A 116 8.95 -30.16 -1.91
CA ALA A 116 8.07 -29.85 -3.05
C ALA A 116 6.58 -30.19 -2.83
N GLY A 117 6.22 -30.86 -1.73
CA GLY A 117 4.85 -31.31 -1.46
C GLY A 117 4.03 -30.39 -0.55
N LEU A 118 4.67 -29.47 0.17
CA LEU A 118 3.98 -28.57 1.13
C LEU A 118 3.34 -27.35 0.46
N PHE A 119 3.82 -26.97 -0.74
CA PHE A 119 3.27 -25.85 -1.52
C PHE A 119 2.24 -26.28 -2.57
N ASN A 120 1.91 -27.58 -2.66
CA ASN A 120 0.93 -28.10 -3.62
C ASN A 120 -0.26 -28.76 -2.90
N GLN A 121 -0.91 -28.02 -2.01
CA GLN A 121 -2.27 -28.33 -1.56
C GLN A 121 -3.17 -27.13 -1.83
N SER A 122 -3.35 -26.84 -3.12
CA SER A 122 -4.56 -26.20 -3.62
C SER A 122 -5.48 -27.30 -4.11
N VAL A 123 -6.61 -27.49 -3.42
CA VAL A 123 -7.84 -28.07 -3.98
C VAL A 123 -8.78 -26.91 -4.26
#